data_AF-A0A967HBV3-F1
#
_entry.id   AF-A0A967HBV3-F1
#
_cell.length_a   1.000
_cell.length_b   1.000
_cell.length_c   1.000
_cell.angle_alpha   90.00
_cell.angle_beta   90.00
_cell.angle_gamma   90.00
#
_symmetry.space_group_name_H-M   'P 1'
#
loop_
_entity.id
_entity.type
_entity.pdbx_description
1 polymer ?
#
loop_
_entity_poly.entity_id
_entity_poly.type
_entity_poly.pdbx_seq_one_letter_code
_entity_poly.pdbx_strand_id
1 'polypeptide(L)' 'DLGLRSELAEAARAAGYDAPAPLQAAAVPVIRRGSNVLLRASAGAGVVGAYALGLLDRVLEDRATGSADADALR' A
#
# COMPACT_ATOMS: atom_id res chain seq x y z
N ASP A 1 -9.01 7.84 -5.78
CA ASP A 1 -8.36 7.86 -4.45
C ASP A 1 -8.02 6.42 -4.05
N LEU A 2 -6.79 6.18 -3.57
CA LEU A 2 -6.30 4.84 -3.17
C LEU A 2 -6.61 4.53 -1.69
N GLY A 3 -6.92 5.55 -0.89
CA GLY A 3 -7.10 5.43 0.55
C GLY A 3 -5.83 5.01 1.28
N LEU A 4 -4.67 5.47 0.80
CA LEU A 4 -3.39 5.38 1.50
C LEU A 4 -3.31 6.45 2.59
N ARG A 5 -2.48 6.25 3.61
CA ARG A 5 -2.15 7.34 4.54
C ARG A 5 -1.45 8.50 3.84
N SER A 6 -1.62 9.69 4.40
CA SER A 6 -1.16 10.97 3.84
C SER A 6 0.33 10.95 3.50
N GLU A 7 1.16 10.47 4.41
CA GLU A 7 2.62 10.45 4.28
C GLU A 7 3.06 9.52 3.13
N LEU A 8 2.40 8.37 3.00
CA LEU A 8 2.67 7.43 1.92
C LEU A 8 2.16 7.97 0.57
N ALA A 9 1.00 8.62 0.55
CA ALA A 9 0.47 9.25 -0.65
C ALA A 9 1.36 10.41 -1.13
N GLU A 10 1.90 11.21 -0.22
CA GLU A 10 2.87 12.26 -0.52
C GLU A 10 4.19 11.70 -1.04
N ALA A 11 4.75 10.69 -0.37
CA ALA A 11 5.97 10.02 -0.83
C ALA A 11 5.78 9.36 -2.20
N ALA A 12 4.63 8.74 -2.45
CA ALA A 12 4.31 8.15 -3.75
C ALA A 12 4.27 9.21 -4.86
N ARG A 13 3.60 10.34 -4.64
CA ARG A 13 3.60 11.48 -5.57
C ARG A 13 5.01 12.00 -5.83
N ALA A 14 5.81 12.21 -4.78
CA ALA A 14 7.20 12.66 -4.90
C ALA A 14 8.07 11.67 -5.70
N ALA A 15 7.74 10.38 -5.67
CA ALA A 15 8.39 9.33 -6.45
C ALA A 15 7.83 9.18 -7.89
N GLY A 16 6.92 10.04 -8.32
CA GLY A 16 6.32 10.03 -9.66
C GLY A 16 5.08 9.12 -9.82
N TYR A 17 4.47 8.68 -8.71
CA TYR A 17 3.21 7.92 -8.73
C TYR A 17 2.00 8.85 -8.58
N ASP A 18 1.83 9.77 -9.53
CA ASP A 18 0.81 10.83 -9.45
C ASP A 18 -0.62 10.34 -9.72
N ALA A 19 -0.81 9.60 -10.80
CA ALA A 19 -2.10 9.05 -11.21
C ALA A 19 -2.04 7.52 -11.18
N PRO A 20 -2.82 6.86 -10.30
CA PRO A 20 -2.79 5.40 -10.24
C PRO A 20 -3.37 4.79 -11.52
N ALA A 21 -2.72 3.75 -12.02
CA ALA A 21 -3.27 2.93 -13.09
C ALA A 21 -4.62 2.31 -12.65
N PRO A 22 -5.56 2.01 -13.57
CA PRO A 22 -6.86 1.43 -13.22
C PRO A 22 -6.75 0.16 -12.36
N LEU A 23 -5.76 -0.70 -12.63
CA LEU A 23 -5.48 -1.88 -11.82
C LEU A 23 -5.03 -1.50 -10.40
N GLN A 24 -4.18 -0.50 -10.24
CA GLN A 24 -3.72 -0.04 -8.93
C GLN A 24 -4.89 0.51 -8.11
N ALA A 25 -5.76 1.30 -8.74
CA ALA A 25 -6.97 1.83 -8.10
C ALA A 25 -7.90 0.72 -7.58
N ALA A 26 -8.00 -0.40 -8.30
CA ALA A 26 -8.80 -1.55 -7.87
C ALA A 26 -8.09 -2.42 -6.81
N ALA A 27 -6.78 -2.64 -6.97
CA ALA A 27 -6.02 -3.61 -6.19
C ALA A 27 -5.51 -3.05 -4.85
N VAL A 28 -4.99 -1.82 -4.83
CA VAL A 28 -4.38 -1.21 -3.63
C VAL A 28 -5.34 -1.23 -2.43
N PRO A 29 -6.63 -0.87 -2.56
CA PRO A 29 -7.57 -0.93 -1.45
C PRO A 29 -7.76 -2.34 -0.86
N VAL A 30 -7.69 -3.37 -1.70
CA VAL A 30 -7.84 -4.78 -1.27
C VAL A 30 -6.60 -5.25 -0.53
N ILE A 31 -5.41 -4.92 -1.07
CA ILE A 31 -4.12 -5.35 -0.53
C ILE A 31 -3.86 -4.69 0.83
N ARG A 32 -4.13 -3.39 0.98
CA ARG A 32 -3.92 -2.70 2.28
C ARG A 32 -4.82 -3.24 3.40
N ARG A 33 -6.01 -3.78 3.07
CA ARG A 33 -6.87 -4.48 4.04
C ARG A 33 -6.34 -5.87 4.44
N GLY A 34 -5.19 -6.29 3.92
CA GLY A 34 -4.57 -7.57 4.22
C GLY A 34 -5.28 -8.78 3.60
N SER A 35 -6.13 -8.57 2.60
CA SER A 35 -6.82 -9.64 1.90
C SER A 35 -5.93 -10.30 0.84
N ASN A 36 -6.12 -11.60 0.62
CA ASN A 36 -5.50 -12.30 -0.50
C ASN A 36 -6.06 -11.77 -1.83
N VAL A 37 -5.20 -11.62 -2.83
CA VAL A 37 -5.60 -11.09 -4.14
C VAL A 37 -4.92 -11.85 -5.27
N LEU A 38 -5.66 -12.07 -6.35
CA LEU A 38 -5.13 -12.58 -7.62
C LEU A 38 -5.21 -11.45 -8.65
N LEU A 39 -4.05 -11.00 -9.14
CA LEU A 39 -3.95 -9.95 -10.14
C LEU A 39 -3.70 -10.57 -11.51
N ARG A 40 -4.56 -10.27 -12.49
CA ARG A 40 -4.37 -10.68 -13.88
C ARG A 40 -4.23 -9.46 -14.77
N ALA A 41 -3.02 -9.20 -15.23
CA ALA A 41 -2.74 -8.08 -16.12
C ALA A 41 -1.47 -8.32 -16.95
N SER A 42 -1.28 -7.50 -17.99
CA SER A 42 -0.07 -7.51 -18.80
C SER A 42 1.12 -6.88 -18.06
N ALA A 43 2.33 -7.14 -18.58
CA ALA A 43 3.52 -6.41 -18.16
C ALA A 43 3.30 -4.89 -18.31
N GLY A 44 3.84 -4.11 -17.36
CA GLY A 44 3.67 -2.66 -17.35
C GLY A 44 2.33 -2.14 -16.83
N ALA A 45 1.34 -3.00 -16.54
CA ALA A 45 0.02 -2.58 -16.03
C ALA A 45 0.02 -2.07 -14.57
N GLY A 46 1.19 -1.93 -13.94
CA GLY A 46 1.33 -1.38 -12.59
C GLY A 46 1.11 -2.37 -11.44
N VAL A 47 1.13 -3.68 -11.69
CA VAL A 47 0.96 -4.76 -10.67
C VAL A 47 1.94 -4.62 -9.50
N VAL A 48 3.22 -4.39 -9.80
CA VAL A 48 4.27 -4.24 -8.78
C VAL A 48 3.99 -3.01 -7.90
N GLY A 49 3.64 -1.87 -8.51
CA GLY A 49 3.28 -0.66 -7.77
C GLY A 49 2.03 -0.83 -6.92
N ALA A 50 1.02 -1.56 -7.41
CA ALA A 50 -0.20 -1.86 -6.65
C ALA A 50 0.12 -2.65 -5.37
N TYR A 51 0.94 -3.71 -5.51
CA TYR A 51 1.34 -4.53 -4.39
C TYR A 51 2.24 -3.78 -3.42
N ALA A 52 3.24 -3.04 -3.91
CA ALA A 52 4.16 -2.28 -3.08
C ALA A 52 3.44 -1.21 -2.25
N LEU A 53 2.57 -0.39 -2.87
CA LEU A 53 1.82 0.65 -2.16
C LEU A 53 0.89 0.06 -1.10
N GLY A 54 0.15 -1.01 -1.43
CA GLY A 54 -0.74 -1.67 -0.47
C GLY A 54 0.01 -2.33 0.69
N LEU A 55 1.15 -2.98 0.41
CA LEU A 55 1.99 -3.63 1.43
C LEU A 55 2.65 -2.62 2.35
N LEU A 56 3.24 -1.55 1.80
CA LEU A 56 3.85 -0.49 2.58
C LEU A 56 2.83 0.18 3.51
N ASP A 57 1.61 0.37 3.03
CA ASP A 57 0.56 0.94 3.86
C ASP A 57 0.29 0.06 5.08
N ARG A 58 0.14 -1.25 4.87
CA ARG A 58 -0.06 -2.23 5.94
C ARG A 58 1.12 -2.31 6.93
N VAL A 59 2.35 -2.37 6.44
CA VAL A 59 3.54 -2.49 7.32
C VAL A 59 3.69 -1.29 8.24
N LEU A 60 3.41 -0.10 7.74
CA LEU A 60 3.48 1.11 8.54
C LEU A 60 2.27 1.21 9.50
N GLU A 61 1.12 0.58 9.23
CA GLU A 61 0.00 0.43 10.19
C GLU A 61 0.43 -0.49 11.35
N ASP A 62 1.01 -1.66 11.03
CA ASP A 62 1.53 -2.62 12.01
C ASP A 62 2.65 -2.02 12.89
N ARG A 63 3.43 -1.06 12.39
CA ARG A 63 4.43 -0.34 13.21
C ARG A 63 3.81 0.69 14.16
N ALA A 64 2.71 1.32 13.76
CA ALA A 64 1.98 2.24 14.63
C ALA A 64 1.32 1.49 15.80
N THR A 65 0.85 0.26 15.55
CA THR A 65 0.24 -0.60 16.58
C THR A 65 1.27 -1.40 17.38
N GLY A 66 2.33 -1.90 16.74
CA GLY A 66 3.41 -2.69 17.36
C GLY A 66 4.38 -1.89 18.24
N SER A 67 4.33 -0.55 18.22
CA SER A 67 5.00 0.29 19.22
C SER A 67 4.47 0.04 20.63
N ALA A 68 3.21 -0.39 20.79
CA ALA A 68 2.64 -0.70 22.10
C ALA A 68 3.14 -2.05 22.65
N ASP A 69 3.28 -3.07 21.81
CA ASP A 69 3.74 -4.41 22.24
C ASP A 69 5.26 -4.47 22.46
N ALA A 70 6.06 -3.69 21.72
CA ALA A 70 7.51 -3.65 21.89
C ALA A 70 7.96 -2.89 23.15
N ASP A 71 7.14 -1.97 23.67
CA ASP A 71 7.36 -1.29 24.95
C ASP A 71 6.83 -2.10 26.15
N ALA A 72 5.87 -3.01 25.94
CA ALA A 72 5.39 -3.92 26.98
C ALA A 72 6.39 -5.05 27.33
N LEU A 73 7.43 -5.24 26.50
CA LEU A 73 8.48 -6.24 26.69
C LEU A 73 9.82 -5.66 27.18
N ARG A 74 9.85 -4.37 27.56
CA ARG A 74 10.98 -3.69 28.20
C ARG A 74 10.70 -3.42 29.67
#